data_AF-A0A7V3FLW6-F1
#
_entry.id   AF-A0A7V3FLW6-F1
#
_cell.length_a   1.000
_cell.length_b   1.000
_cell.length_c   1.000
_cell.angle_alpha   90.00
_cell.angle_beta   90.00
_cell.angle_gamma   90.00
#
_symmetry.space_group_name_H-M   'P 1'
#
loop_
_entity.id
_entity.type
_entity.pdbx_description
1 polymer ?
#
loop_
_entity_poly.entity_id
_entity_poly.type
_entity_poly.pdbx_seq_one_letter_code
_entity_poly.pdbx_strand_id
1 'polypeptide(L)'
;MDTIRKTGIGVDFNLGVVLIREGANIAAWVPALDLTTHGDSEEDAVRAAQEAAKAFLDELAEMGTLEDVLLDLGWQKDGESESFPYTPPEVIHAVRSVHVQCHA
;
A
#
# COMPACT_ATOMS: atom_id res chain seq x y z
N MET A 1 -10.36 3.50 -3.39
CA MET A 1 -10.76 2.09 -3.44
C MET A 1 -9.78 1.45 -4.39
N ASP A 2 -9.03 0.49 -3.89
CA ASP A 2 -7.83 0.01 -4.57
C ASP A 2 -8.23 -0.88 -5.73
N THR A 3 -7.56 -0.73 -6.88
CA THR A 3 -7.92 -1.47 -8.09
C THR A 3 -6.68 -1.90 -8.85
N ILE A 4 -6.69 -3.12 -9.38
CA ILE A 4 -5.57 -3.69 -10.14
C ILE A 4 -6.01 -3.92 -11.57
N ARG A 5 -5.16 -3.57 -12.53
CA ARG A 5 -5.41 -3.80 -13.96
C ARG A 5 -4.18 -4.38 -14.61
N LYS A 6 -4.28 -5.57 -15.22
CA LYS A 6 -3.21 -6.06 -16.09
C LYS A 6 -3.19 -5.26 -17.40
N THR A 7 -2.02 -4.80 -17.80
CA THR A 7 -1.75 -4.21 -19.10
C THR A 7 -0.93 -5.19 -19.93
N GLY A 8 -0.81 -4.97 -21.24
CA GLY A 8 -0.01 -5.85 -22.12
C GLY A 8 1.49 -5.97 -21.76
N ILE A 9 1.96 -5.16 -20.80
CA ILE A 9 3.37 -5.03 -20.40
C ILE A 9 3.60 -5.16 -18.89
N GLY A 10 2.56 -5.30 -18.06
CA GLY A 10 2.71 -5.37 -16.61
C GLY A 10 1.39 -5.34 -15.85
N VAL A 11 1.45 -5.04 -14.56
CA VAL A 11 0.29 -4.90 -13.69
C VAL A 11 0.26 -3.46 -13.18
N ASP A 12 -0.86 -2.78 -13.41
CA ASP A 12 -1.12 -1.43 -12.92
C ASP A 12 -1.84 -1.51 -11.57
N PHE A 13 -1.28 -0.83 -10.58
CA PHE A 13 -1.75 -0.81 -9.20
C PHE A 13 -2.26 0.59 -8.87
N ASN A 14 -3.55 0.72 -8.60
CA ASN A 14 -4.15 1.92 -8.03
C ASN A 14 -4.35 1.67 -6.53
N LEU A 15 -3.48 2.26 -5.71
CA LEU A 15 -3.41 2.01 -4.27
C LEU A 15 -3.84 3.25 -3.51
N GLY A 16 -4.63 3.06 -2.45
CA GLY A 16 -5.05 4.11 -1.55
C GLY A 16 -3.91 4.58 -0.66
N VAL A 17 -3.90 5.87 -0.36
CA VAL A 17 -2.92 6.51 0.52
C VAL A 17 -3.65 7.26 1.62
N VAL A 18 -3.22 7.05 2.86
CA VAL A 18 -3.66 7.79 4.06
C VAL A 18 -2.58 8.80 4.40
N LEU A 19 -2.96 10.08 4.48
CA LEU A 19 -2.05 11.16 4.87
C LEU A 19 -2.19 11.48 6.36
N ILE A 20 -1.06 11.59 7.04
CA ILE A 20 -0.96 11.86 8.48
C ILE A 20 -0.01 13.04 8.67
N ARG A 21 -0.44 14.06 9.41
CA ARG A 21 0.41 15.23 9.70
C ARG A 21 1.27 14.98 10.94
N GLU A 22 2.58 15.06 10.77
CA GLU A 22 3.58 14.84 11.83
C GLU A 22 4.40 16.12 12.06
N GLY A 23 3.83 17.04 12.85
CA GLY A 23 4.43 18.36 13.06
C GLY A 23 4.46 19.15 11.74
N ALA A 24 5.67 19.39 11.22
CA ALA A 24 5.88 20.10 9.96
C ALA A 24 5.82 19.18 8.72
N ASN A 25 6.01 17.88 8.88
CA ASN A 25 6.05 16.92 7.79
C ASN A 25 4.69 16.21 7.63
N ILE A 26 4.52 15.52 6.51
CA ILE A 26 3.36 14.70 6.21
C ILE A 26 3.84 13.29 5.91
N ALA A 27 3.32 12.31 6.66
CA ALA A 27 3.51 10.90 6.37
C ALA A 27 2.41 10.42 5.41
N ALA A 28 2.79 9.63 4.40
CA ALA A 28 1.89 8.96 3.47
C ALA A 28 1.99 7.45 3.70
N TRP A 29 0.92 6.87 4.22
CA TRP A 29 0.81 5.43 4.47
C TRP A 29 -0.03 4.77 3.37
N VAL A 30 0.52 3.73 2.73
CA VAL A 30 -0.13 2.89 1.72
C VAL A 30 -0.53 1.58 2.40
N PRO A 31 -1.78 1.43 2.85
CA PRO A 31 -2.16 0.32 3.74
C PRO A 31 -2.03 -1.04 3.07
N ALA A 32 -2.31 -1.12 1.77
CA ALA A 32 -2.20 -2.37 1.01
C ALA A 32 -0.77 -2.90 0.90
N LEU A 33 0.24 -2.08 1.14
CA LEU A 33 1.66 -2.47 1.07
C LEU A 33 2.38 -2.39 2.42
N ASP A 34 1.67 -2.00 3.49
CA ASP A 34 2.25 -1.61 4.78
C ASP A 34 3.47 -0.68 4.64
N LEU A 35 3.37 0.27 3.70
CA LEU A 35 4.47 1.15 3.31
C LEU A 35 4.19 2.57 3.78
N THR A 36 5.15 3.21 4.46
CA THR A 36 5.05 4.62 4.88
C THR A 36 6.21 5.44 4.33
N THR A 37 5.89 6.59 3.74
CA THR A 37 6.86 7.59 3.29
C THR A 37 6.55 8.95 3.93
N HIS A 38 7.43 9.93 3.75
CA HIS A 38 7.25 11.28 4.29
C HIS A 38 7.55 12.33 3.22
N GLY A 39 6.97 13.51 3.37
CA GLY A 39 7.27 14.68 2.54
C GLY A 39 6.96 15.98 3.28
N ASP A 40 7.46 17.08 2.71
CA ASP A 40 7.26 18.44 3.26
C ASP A 40 5.87 18.99 2.93
N SER A 41 5.15 18.35 2.00
CA SER A 41 3.79 18.70 1.57
C SER A 41 2.99 17.42 1.25
N GLU A 42 1.67 17.57 1.03
CA GLU A 42 0.81 16.43 0.69
C GLU A 42 1.21 15.84 -0.66
N GLU A 43 1.49 16.70 -1.65
CA GLU A 43 1.97 16.28 -2.97
C GLU A 43 3.33 15.58 -2.91
N ASP A 44 4.24 16.09 -2.06
CA ASP A 44 5.56 15.51 -1.90
C ASP A 44 5.50 14.12 -1.24
N ALA A 45 4.70 13.98 -0.18
CA ALA A 45 4.51 12.71 0.50
C ALA A 45 3.84 11.66 -0.42
N VAL A 46 2.81 12.06 -1.20
CA VAL A 46 2.17 11.17 -2.18
C VAL A 46 3.12 10.76 -3.29
N ARG A 47 3.93 11.69 -3.82
CA ARG A 47 4.97 11.36 -4.82
C ARG A 47 5.98 10.37 -4.25
N ALA A 48 6.47 10.60 -3.04
CA ALA A 48 7.39 9.68 -2.39
C ALA A 48 6.76 8.29 -2.20
N ALA A 49 5.48 8.22 -1.81
CA ALA A 49 4.75 6.96 -1.70
C ALA A 49 4.64 6.23 -3.04
N GLN A 50 4.34 6.95 -4.12
CA GLN A 50 4.26 6.37 -5.48
C GLN A 50 5.61 5.79 -5.92
N GLU A 51 6.70 6.54 -5.74
CA GLU A 51 8.06 6.10 -6.11
C GLU A 51 8.48 4.87 -5.30
N ALA A 52 8.26 4.90 -3.98
CA ALA A 52 8.60 3.80 -3.09
C ALA A 52 7.75 2.54 -3.36
N ALA A 53 6.44 2.69 -3.59
CA ALA A 53 5.56 1.57 -3.92
C ALA A 53 5.96 0.91 -5.24
N LYS A 54 6.32 1.72 -6.25
CA LYS A 54 6.83 1.20 -7.53
C LYS A 54 8.12 0.41 -7.32
N ALA A 55 9.11 1.00 -6.63
CA ALA A 55 10.38 0.34 -6.38
C ALA A 55 10.21 -0.98 -5.61
N PHE A 56 9.36 -0.97 -4.58
CA PHE A 56 9.03 -2.16 -3.79
C PHE A 56 8.43 -3.28 -4.64
N LEU A 57 7.39 -2.98 -5.43
CA LEU A 57 6.73 -3.99 -6.27
C LEU A 57 7.63 -4.51 -7.39
N ASP A 58 8.45 -3.63 -8.00
CA ASP A 58 9.42 -4.03 -9.02
C ASP A 58 10.48 -4.97 -8.43
N GLU A 59 11.04 -4.66 -7.26
CA GLU A 59 12.05 -5.50 -6.60
C GLU A 59 11.48 -6.87 -6.20
N LEU A 60 10.26 -6.91 -5.66
CA LEU A 60 9.59 -8.18 -5.35
C LEU A 60 9.33 -9.03 -6.60
N ALA A 61 8.99 -8.39 -7.73
CA ALA A 61 8.80 -9.08 -9.00
C ALA A 61 10.13 -9.62 -9.54
N GLU A 62 11.22 -8.84 -9.47
CA GLU A 62 12.56 -9.25 -9.87
C GLU A 62 13.10 -10.42 -9.02
N MET A 63 12.81 -10.40 -7.71
CA MET A 63 13.19 -11.47 -6.77
C MET A 63 12.29 -12.71 -6.87
N GLY A 64 11.15 -12.62 -7.56
CA GLY A 64 10.16 -13.69 -7.63
C GLY A 64 9.41 -13.94 -6.32
N THR A 65 9.41 -12.98 -5.39
CA THR A 65 8.78 -13.07 -4.07
C THR A 65 7.48 -12.26 -3.95
N LEU A 66 7.00 -11.68 -5.07
CA LEU A 66 5.80 -10.85 -5.09
C LEU A 66 4.57 -11.56 -4.53
N GLU A 67 4.30 -12.81 -4.93
CA GLU A 67 3.12 -13.55 -4.44
C GLU A 67 3.17 -13.74 -2.93
N ASP A 68 4.28 -14.26 -2.40
CA ASP A 68 4.43 -14.57 -0.98
C ASP A 68 4.24 -13.32 -0.12
N VAL A 69 4.87 -12.20 -0.53
CA VAL A 69 4.80 -10.94 0.23
C VAL A 69 3.40 -10.31 0.15
N LEU A 70 2.73 -10.36 -1.00
CA LEU A 70 1.36 -9.84 -1.09
C LEU A 70 0.40 -10.66 -0.19
N LEU A 71 0.55 -11.98 -0.16
CA LEU A 71 -0.24 -12.84 0.73
C LEU A 71 0.02 -12.54 2.21
N ASP A 72 1.28 -12.32 2.60
CA ASP A 72 1.65 -11.91 3.96
C ASP A 72 1.07 -10.54 4.35
N LEU A 73 0.93 -9.63 3.38
CA LEU A 73 0.26 -8.33 3.53
C LEU A 73 -1.27 -8.42 3.53
N GLY A 74 -1.83 -9.63 3.49
CA GLY A 74 -3.27 -9.87 3.58
C GLY A 74 -4.02 -9.76 2.25
N TRP A 75 -3.31 -9.74 1.11
CA TRP A 75 -3.95 -9.86 -0.20
C TRP A 75 -4.56 -11.25 -0.35
N GLN A 76 -5.67 -11.33 -1.06
CA GLN A 76 -6.39 -12.58 -1.27
C GLN A 76 -6.26 -13.05 -2.70
N LYS A 77 -6.08 -14.36 -2.88
CA LYS A 77 -6.02 -14.97 -4.21
C LYS A 77 -7.42 -15.22 -4.75
N ASP A 78 -7.89 -14.35 -5.63
CA ASP A 78 -9.17 -14.50 -6.30
C ASP A 78 -9.01 -15.42 -7.52
N GLY A 79 -9.43 -16.68 -7.35
CA GLY A 79 -9.30 -17.73 -8.37
C GLY A 79 -10.02 -17.47 -9.71
N GLU A 80 -10.72 -16.35 -9.86
CA GLU A 80 -11.49 -15.99 -11.07
C GLU A 80 -10.79 -14.99 -11.99
N SER A 81 -9.71 -14.33 -11.57
CA SER A 81 -8.99 -13.38 -12.43
C SER A 81 -7.88 -14.11 -13.19
N GLU A 82 -8.10 -14.34 -14.49
CA GLU A 82 -7.15 -15.02 -15.39
C GLU A 82 -5.84 -14.25 -15.61
N SER A 83 -5.73 -13.03 -15.08
CA SER A 83 -4.68 -12.07 -15.41
C SER A 83 -3.75 -11.76 -14.24
N PHE A 84 -4.32 -11.38 -13.09
CA PHE A 84 -3.62 -11.19 -11.82
C PHE A 84 -4.65 -11.53 -10.72
N PRO A 85 -4.56 -12.74 -10.14
CA PRO A 85 -5.60 -13.27 -9.27
C PRO A 85 -5.43 -12.78 -7.84
N TYR A 86 -5.13 -11.49 -7.62
CA TYR A 86 -4.97 -10.95 -6.27
C TYR A 86 -5.81 -9.72 -6.07
N THR A 87 -6.47 -9.65 -4.91
CA THR A 87 -7.27 -8.51 -4.47
C THR A 87 -6.65 -7.93 -3.21
N PRO A 88 -6.49 -6.59 -3.15
CA PRO A 88 -5.83 -5.94 -2.03
C PRO A 88 -6.73 -5.97 -0.77
N PRO A 89 -6.14 -5.86 0.43
CA PRO A 89 -6.91 -5.70 1.64
C PRO A 89 -7.72 -4.40 1.62
N GLU A 90 -8.91 -4.42 2.25
CA GLU A 90 -9.79 -3.27 2.31
C GLU A 90 -9.54 -2.42 3.56
N VAL A 91 -9.42 -1.10 3.39
CA VAL A 91 -9.42 -0.14 4.50
C VAL A 91 -10.86 0.10 4.96
N ILE A 92 -11.28 -0.58 6.02
CA ILE A 92 -12.62 -0.41 6.59
C ILE A 92 -12.78 0.98 7.25
N HIS A 93 -11.73 1.43 7.97
CA HIS A 93 -11.68 2.76 8.58
C HIS A 93 -10.25 3.28 8.62
N ALA A 94 -10.06 4.55 8.29
CA ALA A 94 -8.75 5.20 8.38
C ALA A 94 -8.29 5.41 9.83
N VAL A 95 -9.21 5.71 10.75
CA VAL A 95 -8.90 5.94 12.17
C VAL A 95 -10.01 5.39 13.06
N ARG A 96 -9.63 4.69 14.14
CA ARG A 96 -10.50 4.33 15.28
C ARG A 96 -9.78 4.60 16.59
N SER A 97 -10.50 5.13 17.58
CA SER A 97 -9.95 5.36 18.92
C SER A 97 -9.99 4.09 19.76
N VAL A 98 -8.88 3.79 20.43
CA VAL A 98 -8.77 2.73 21.44
C VAL A 98 -8.29 3.36 22.73
N HIS A 99 -8.92 3.01 23.86
CA HIS A 99 -8.52 3.49 25.17
C HIS A 99 -7.48 2.54 25.78
N VAL A 100 -6.31 3.07 26.17
CA VAL A 100 -5.21 2.30 26.76
C VAL A 100 -4.78 2.98 28.05
N GLN A 101 -4.69 2.21 29.14
CA GLN A 101 -4.08 2.67 30.40
C GLN A 101 -2.65 2.16 30.49
N CYS A 102 -1.70 3.07 30.69
CA CYS A 102 -0.30 2.76 30.92
C CYS A 102 0.06 3.12 32.37
N HIS A 103 0.89 2.31 33.02
CA HIS A 103 1.52 2.67 34.29
C HIS A 103 2.84 3.38 33.97
N ALA A 104 2.96 4.64 34.41
CA ALA A 104 4.17 5.44 34.27
C ALA A 104 5.06 5.33 35.52
#